data_AF-A0A842R2Q3-F1
#
_entry.id   AF-A0A842R2Q3-F1
#
_cell.length_a   1.000
_cell.length_b   1.000
_cell.length_c   1.000
_cell.angle_alpha   90.00
_cell.angle_beta   90.00
_cell.angle_gamma   90.00
#
_symmetry.space_group_name_H-M   'P 1'
#
loop_
_entity.id
_entity.type
_entity.pdbx_description
1 polymer ?
#
loop_
_entity_poly.entity_id
_entity_poly.type
_entity_poly.pdbx_seq_one_letter_code
_entity_poly.pdbx_strand_id
1 'polypeptide(L)'
;MPRPRKMKILHGPPLPQNRSLFKPAGIPARQVPVNVLTLVEFEAIRLIDWLDKSQSDAASMMTISQPTISRILKSARKKIADALVNGKAIQIQGGDFKRHFAGYACSTCNNEWKLDSKQAYAPESCPKCDSEEIYVLKREG
;
A
#
# COMPACT_ATOMS: atom_id res chain seq x y z
N MET A 1 27.96 -15.32 4.12
CA MET A 1 26.78 -14.88 4.91
C MET A 1 25.69 -14.37 3.98
N PRO A 2 24.40 -14.62 4.23
CA PRO A 2 23.32 -13.99 3.48
C PRO A 2 23.34 -12.47 3.69
N ARG A 3 23.24 -11.68 2.62
CA ARG A 3 23.20 -10.21 2.72
C ARG A 3 21.91 -9.79 3.46
N PRO A 4 21.98 -8.92 4.49
CA PRO A 4 20.78 -8.41 5.15
C PRO A 4 19.77 -7.86 4.14
N ARG A 5 18.52 -8.31 4.21
CA ARG A 5 17.46 -7.85 3.30
C ARG A 5 17.12 -6.40 3.64
N LYS A 6 17.51 -5.45 2.77
CA LYS A 6 17.00 -4.08 2.87
C LYS A 6 15.46 -4.09 2.83
N MET A 7 14.84 -3.39 3.76
CA MET A 7 13.40 -3.13 3.77
C MET A 7 13.08 -2.17 2.61
N LYS A 8 11.91 -2.32 1.99
CA LYS A 8 11.46 -1.49 0.85
C LYS A 8 10.52 -0.41 1.35
N ILE A 9 10.51 0.76 0.74
CA ILE A 9 9.66 1.88 1.18
C ILE A 9 8.33 1.84 0.43
N LEU A 10 7.20 1.98 1.14
CA LEU A 10 5.88 2.23 0.53
C LEU A 10 5.50 3.70 0.69
N HIS A 11 4.96 4.36 -0.33
CA HIS A 11 4.54 5.76 -0.23
C HIS A 11 3.03 5.92 -0.09
N GLY A 12 2.24 4.91 -0.46
CA GLY A 12 0.79 4.94 -0.37
C GLY A 12 0.25 5.05 1.06
N PRO A 13 -0.98 5.56 1.25
CA PRO A 13 -1.67 5.50 2.53
C PRO A 13 -1.87 4.03 2.97
N PRO A 14 -2.06 3.76 4.28
CA PRO A 14 -2.50 2.44 4.72
C PRO A 14 -3.78 2.04 4.00
N LEU A 15 -3.81 0.83 3.45
CA LEU A 15 -5.09 0.23 3.06
C LEU A 15 -5.96 0.11 4.31
N PRO A 16 -7.19 0.67 4.32
CA PRO A 16 -8.09 0.47 5.44
C PRO A 16 -8.43 -1.02 5.52
N GLN A 17 -8.63 -1.55 6.74
CA GLN A 17 -8.70 -3.00 6.98
C GLN A 17 -9.77 -3.70 6.13
N ASN A 18 -10.89 -3.00 5.87
CA ASN A 18 -12.01 -3.45 5.04
C ASN A 18 -11.73 -3.48 3.51
N ARG A 19 -10.62 -2.92 3.02
CA ARG A 19 -10.19 -2.96 1.60
C ARG A 19 -8.98 -3.88 1.38
N SER A 20 -8.66 -4.74 2.35
CA SER A 20 -7.53 -5.69 2.26
C SER A 20 -7.85 -7.00 1.54
N LEU A 21 -9.13 -7.28 1.23
CA LEU A 21 -9.57 -8.53 0.60
C LEU A 21 -10.49 -8.27 -0.60
N PHE A 22 -10.08 -8.77 -1.76
CA PHE A 22 -10.88 -8.80 -3.00
C PHE A 22 -11.21 -10.26 -3.31
N LYS A 23 -12.44 -10.56 -3.72
CA LYS A 23 -12.87 -11.93 -4.07
C LYS A 23 -13.93 -11.91 -5.17
N PRO A 24 -14.12 -13.02 -5.91
CA PRO A 24 -15.29 -13.18 -6.78
C PRO A 24 -16.62 -13.02 -6.04
N ALA A 25 -17.63 -12.55 -6.78
CA ALA A 25 -19.02 -12.56 -6.33
C ALA A 25 -19.54 -14.01 -6.22
N GLY A 26 -20.65 -14.23 -5.50
CA GLY A 26 -21.32 -15.53 -5.40
C GLY A 26 -20.67 -16.58 -4.50
N ILE A 27 -19.35 -16.57 -4.29
CA ILE A 27 -18.66 -17.59 -3.47
C ILE A 27 -18.35 -17.09 -2.05
N PRO A 28 -18.67 -17.83 -0.97
CA PRO A 28 -18.29 -17.49 0.41
C PRO A 28 -16.77 -17.40 0.59
N ALA A 29 -16.29 -16.36 1.30
CA ALA A 29 -14.85 -16.10 1.43
C ALA A 29 -14.03 -17.26 2.01
N ARG A 30 -14.63 -18.11 2.85
CA ARG A 30 -14.00 -19.31 3.44
C ARG A 30 -13.75 -20.45 2.43
N GLN A 31 -14.39 -20.40 1.26
CA GLN A 31 -14.34 -21.45 0.23
C GLN A 31 -13.53 -21.02 -1.01
N VAL A 32 -13.05 -19.78 -1.07
CA VAL A 32 -12.25 -19.26 -2.17
C VAL A 32 -10.76 -19.39 -1.82
N PRO A 33 -9.91 -20.05 -2.63
CA PRO A 33 -8.47 -20.03 -2.44
C PRO A 33 -7.92 -18.60 -2.46
N VAL A 34 -6.88 -18.30 -1.70
CA VAL A 34 -6.38 -16.92 -1.50
C VAL A 34 -4.96 -16.76 -2.03
N ASN A 35 -4.77 -15.78 -2.92
CA ASN A 35 -3.46 -15.28 -3.32
C ASN A 35 -3.08 -14.09 -2.45
N VAL A 36 -2.01 -14.23 -1.66
CA VAL A 36 -1.48 -13.14 -0.84
C VAL A 36 -0.59 -12.21 -1.66
N LEU A 37 -1.06 -10.99 -1.88
CA LEU A 37 -0.28 -9.89 -2.43
C LEU A 37 0.40 -9.16 -1.27
N THR A 38 1.73 -9.08 -1.26
CA THR A 38 2.44 -8.31 -0.23
C THR A 38 2.21 -6.82 -0.43
N LEU A 39 2.37 -6.02 0.63
CA LEU A 39 2.22 -4.56 0.52
C LEU A 39 3.27 -3.93 -0.42
N VAL A 40 4.44 -4.56 -0.57
CA VAL A 40 5.48 -4.19 -1.54
C VAL A 40 5.06 -4.48 -2.98
N GLU A 41 4.41 -5.63 -3.22
CA GLU A 41 3.85 -5.97 -4.53
C GLU A 41 2.67 -5.07 -4.90
N PHE A 42 1.80 -4.76 -3.93
CA PHE A 42 0.71 -3.81 -4.11
C PHE A 42 1.22 -2.40 -4.46
N GLU A 43 2.24 -1.91 -3.75
CA GLU A 43 2.83 -0.59 -4.04
C GLU A 43 3.47 -0.53 -5.44
N ALA A 44 4.13 -1.60 -5.91
CA ALA A 44 4.66 -1.65 -7.26
C ALA A 44 3.55 -1.56 -8.33
N ILE A 45 2.42 -2.26 -8.11
CA ILE A 45 1.21 -2.14 -8.96
C ILE A 45 0.64 -0.71 -8.87
N ARG A 46 0.54 -0.13 -7.67
CA ARG A 46 0.00 1.22 -7.46
C ARG A 46 0.83 2.29 -8.17
N LEU A 47 2.15 2.20 -8.10
CA LEU A 47 3.05 3.17 -8.73
C LEU A 47 3.09 3.02 -10.25
N ILE A 48 3.25 1.79 -10.76
CA ILE A 48 3.51 1.55 -12.18
C ILE A 48 2.22 1.37 -12.97
N ASP A 49 1.30 0.53 -12.50
CA ASP A 49 0.11 0.12 -13.27
C ASP A 49 -1.12 1.02 -13.03
N TRP A 50 -1.12 1.81 -11.95
CA TRP A 50 -2.22 2.73 -11.60
C TRP A 50 -1.86 4.22 -11.67
N LEU A 51 -0.65 4.60 -11.23
CA LEU A 51 -0.15 6.00 -11.31
C LEU A 51 0.77 6.27 -12.52
N ASP A 52 0.88 5.31 -13.43
CA ASP A 52 1.64 5.35 -14.68
C ASP A 52 3.07 5.89 -14.51
N LYS A 53 3.76 5.44 -13.46
CA LYS A 53 5.17 5.79 -13.21
C LYS A 53 6.13 4.85 -13.93
N SER A 54 7.23 5.41 -14.42
CA SER A 54 8.30 4.61 -15.01
C SER A 54 8.88 3.64 -13.96
N GLN A 55 9.44 2.51 -14.42
CA GLN A 55 10.09 1.56 -13.52
C GLN A 55 11.29 2.18 -12.77
N SER A 56 11.96 3.17 -13.37
CA SER A 56 13.03 3.96 -12.74
C SER A 56 12.50 4.82 -11.59
N ASP A 57 11.41 5.56 -11.80
CA ASP A 57 10.84 6.44 -10.77
C ASP A 57 10.29 5.61 -9.61
N ALA A 58 9.54 4.56 -9.91
CA ALA A 58 8.98 3.68 -8.89
C ALA A 58 10.08 2.95 -8.10
N ALA A 59 11.18 2.54 -8.75
CA ALA A 59 12.34 1.95 -8.06
C ALA A 59 13.03 2.98 -7.13
N SER A 60 13.19 4.21 -7.60
CA SER A 60 13.74 5.33 -6.83
C SER A 60 12.88 5.61 -5.58
N MET A 61 11.56 5.79 -5.76
CA MET A 61 10.60 5.97 -4.66
C MET A 61 10.68 4.84 -3.64
N MET A 62 10.66 3.58 -4.08
CA MET A 62 10.71 2.42 -3.18
C MET A 62 12.11 2.15 -2.59
N THR A 63 13.13 2.94 -2.97
CA THR A 63 14.55 2.82 -2.57
C THR A 63 15.12 1.41 -2.87
N ILE A 64 14.85 0.93 -4.08
CA ILE A 64 15.32 -0.37 -4.60
C ILE A 64 15.94 -0.22 -5.99
N SER A 65 16.66 -1.24 -6.46
CA SER A 65 17.16 -1.24 -7.83
C SER A 65 16.06 -1.58 -8.84
N GLN A 66 16.16 -1.06 -10.06
CA GLN A 66 15.22 -1.36 -11.15
C GLN A 66 15.03 -2.88 -11.38
N PRO A 67 16.07 -3.75 -11.41
CA PRO A 67 15.85 -5.20 -11.51
C PRO A 67 15.07 -5.80 -10.33
N THR A 68 15.06 -5.15 -9.17
CA THR A 68 14.26 -5.56 -8.02
C THR A 68 12.79 -5.21 -8.23
N ILE A 69 12.47 -3.99 -8.71
CA ILE A 69 11.06 -3.63 -8.95
C ILE A 69 10.46 -4.43 -10.10
N SER A 70 11.21 -4.71 -11.17
CA SER A 70 10.71 -5.56 -12.27
C SER A 70 10.36 -6.98 -11.80
N ARG A 71 11.12 -7.54 -10.83
CA ARG A 71 10.82 -8.85 -10.21
C ARG A 71 9.59 -8.79 -9.32
N ILE A 72 9.45 -7.74 -8.50
CA ILE A 72 8.27 -7.52 -7.64
C ILE A 72 7.02 -7.38 -8.51
N LEU A 73 7.06 -6.55 -9.55
CA LEU A 73 5.95 -6.33 -10.48
C LEU A 73 5.55 -7.61 -11.22
N LYS A 74 6.53 -8.41 -11.68
CA LYS A 74 6.26 -9.72 -12.31
C LYS A 74 5.59 -10.70 -11.35
N SER A 75 5.99 -10.73 -10.07
CA SER A 75 5.35 -11.54 -9.03
C SER A 75 3.91 -11.07 -8.76
N ALA A 76 3.72 -9.77 -8.58
CA ALA A 76 2.44 -9.14 -8.33
C ALA A 76 1.43 -9.44 -9.45
N ARG A 77 1.80 -9.15 -10.71
CA ARG A 77 0.95 -9.41 -11.88
C ARG A 77 0.65 -10.90 -12.05
N LYS A 78 1.58 -11.82 -11.75
CA LYS A 78 1.31 -13.27 -11.79
C LYS A 78 0.26 -13.68 -10.76
N LYS A 79 0.30 -13.15 -9.53
CA LYS A 79 -0.70 -13.43 -8.48
C LYS A 79 -2.08 -12.89 -8.83
N ILE A 80 -2.14 -11.70 -9.45
CA ILE A 80 -3.38 -11.09 -9.93
C ILE A 80 -3.96 -11.92 -11.08
N ALA A 81 -3.15 -12.28 -12.08
CA ALA A 81 -3.58 -13.10 -13.21
C ALA A 81 -4.07 -14.49 -12.77
N ASP A 82 -3.35 -15.17 -11.88
CA ASP A 82 -3.78 -16.45 -11.31
C ASP A 82 -5.10 -16.33 -10.51
N ALA A 83 -5.34 -15.19 -9.85
CA ALA A 83 -6.61 -14.95 -9.16
C ALA A 83 -7.78 -14.71 -10.11
N LEU A 84 -7.56 -13.95 -11.20
CA LEU A 84 -8.57 -13.70 -12.22
C LEU A 84 -8.91 -14.97 -13.03
N VAL A 85 -7.90 -15.76 -13.40
CA VAL A 85 -8.08 -16.98 -14.21
C VAL A 85 -8.69 -18.14 -13.40
N ASN A 86 -8.24 -18.34 -12.16
CA ASN A 86 -8.67 -19.48 -11.33
C ASN A 86 -9.71 -19.11 -10.26
N GLY A 87 -10.35 -17.94 -10.37
CA GLY A 87 -11.41 -17.50 -9.45
C GLY A 87 -10.96 -17.40 -7.99
N LYS A 88 -9.71 -16.99 -7.73
CA LYS A 88 -9.16 -16.87 -6.37
C LYS A 88 -9.41 -15.47 -5.79
N ALA A 89 -9.37 -15.37 -4.47
CA ALA A 89 -9.35 -14.10 -3.78
C ALA A 89 -7.93 -13.51 -3.78
N ILE A 90 -7.83 -12.19 -3.72
CA ILE A 90 -6.58 -11.45 -3.52
C ILE A 90 -6.63 -10.82 -2.14
N GLN A 91 -5.71 -11.22 -1.25
CA GLN A 91 -5.58 -10.61 0.07
C GLN A 91 -4.28 -9.81 0.14
N ILE A 92 -4.36 -8.53 0.49
CA ILE A 92 -3.22 -7.62 0.55
C ILE A 92 -2.71 -7.54 1.99
N GLN A 93 -1.61 -8.24 2.28
CA GLN A 93 -1.04 -8.31 3.63
C GLN A 93 0.45 -8.68 3.65
N GLY A 94 1.14 -8.28 4.71
CA GLY A 94 2.52 -8.69 5.01
C GLY A 94 3.61 -8.19 4.05
N GLY A 95 4.81 -8.74 4.23
CA GLY A 95 6.04 -8.36 3.55
C GLY A 95 6.97 -7.47 4.41
N ASP A 96 8.26 -7.45 4.08
CA ASP A 96 9.28 -6.65 4.79
C ASP A 96 9.37 -5.22 4.20
N PHE A 97 8.72 -4.24 4.83
CA PHE A 97 8.67 -2.85 4.34
C PHE A 97 8.80 -1.79 5.45
N LYS A 98 9.28 -0.61 5.04
CA LYS A 98 9.18 0.72 5.67
C LYS A 98 8.30 1.63 4.77
N ARG A 99 8.21 2.95 4.98
CA ARG A 99 7.07 3.75 4.46
C ARG A 99 7.09 5.33 4.35
N HIS A 100 8.11 6.10 4.77
CA HIS A 100 8.34 7.55 4.48
C HIS A 100 7.52 8.76 5.10
N PHE A 101 6.58 8.66 6.07
CA PHE A 101 5.75 9.82 6.56
C PHE A 101 4.86 9.55 7.80
N ALA A 102 4.97 10.30 8.91
CA ALA A 102 3.96 10.29 9.99
C ALA A 102 3.08 11.55 9.96
N GLY A 103 1.75 11.39 9.91
CA GLY A 103 0.80 12.50 9.88
C GLY A 103 -0.66 12.04 9.90
N TYR A 104 -1.56 12.84 9.35
CA TYR A 104 -3.00 12.58 9.26
C TYR A 104 -3.52 12.79 7.84
N ALA A 105 -4.63 12.13 7.52
CA ALA A 105 -5.44 12.44 6.35
C ALA A 105 -6.93 12.48 6.68
N CYS A 106 -7.70 13.19 5.87
CA CYS A 106 -9.15 13.29 5.98
C CYS A 106 -9.87 12.40 4.96
N SER A 107 -10.84 11.62 5.40
CA SER A 107 -11.68 10.76 4.55
C SER A 107 -12.61 11.55 3.63
N THR A 108 -12.95 12.79 4.01
CA THR A 108 -13.97 13.62 3.33
C THR A 108 -13.40 14.46 2.19
N CYS A 109 -12.23 15.09 2.37
CA CYS A 109 -11.60 15.94 1.35
C CYS A 109 -10.22 15.46 0.86
N ASN A 110 -9.76 14.30 1.33
CA ASN A 110 -8.48 13.67 1.00
C ASN A 110 -7.25 14.60 1.22
N ASN A 111 -7.36 15.58 2.12
CA ASN A 111 -6.23 16.40 2.56
C ASN A 111 -5.24 15.52 3.36
N GLU A 112 -3.94 15.71 3.16
CA GLU A 112 -2.88 15.07 3.96
C GLU A 112 -2.05 16.15 4.66
N TRP A 113 -1.74 15.98 5.95
CA TRP A 113 -0.89 16.92 6.69
C TRP A 113 0.00 16.21 7.70
N LYS A 114 1.17 16.81 7.99
CA LYS A 114 2.10 16.30 9.01
C LYS A 114 1.61 16.74 10.40
N LEU A 115 1.96 15.95 11.42
CA LEU A 115 1.90 16.45 12.81
C LEU A 115 3.01 17.50 12.97
N ASP A 116 2.68 18.69 13.45
CA ASP A 116 3.69 19.68 13.81
C ASP A 116 4.23 19.36 15.22
N SER A 117 5.54 19.42 15.43
CA SER A 117 6.20 18.86 16.62
C SER A 117 5.90 19.61 17.93
N LYS A 118 5.14 20.70 17.85
CA LYS A 118 4.67 21.52 18.97
C LYS A 118 3.26 21.18 19.45
N GLN A 119 2.52 20.32 18.73
CA GLN A 119 1.16 19.92 19.13
C GLN A 119 1.20 18.74 20.10
N ALA A 120 0.68 18.94 21.31
CA ALA A 120 0.62 17.93 22.37
C ALA A 120 -0.57 16.95 22.21
N TYR A 121 -1.49 17.22 21.29
CA TYR A 121 -2.75 16.50 21.11
C TYR A 121 -2.94 16.12 19.63
N ALA A 122 -3.78 15.11 19.36
CA ALA A 122 -4.26 14.86 18.00
C ALA A 122 -5.16 16.02 17.53
N PRO A 123 -5.17 16.37 16.24
CA PRO A 123 -6.15 17.30 15.70
C PRO A 123 -7.56 16.71 15.84
N GLU A 124 -8.58 17.56 16.03
CA GLU A 124 -9.97 17.13 16.17
C GLU A 124 -10.72 17.15 14.82
N SER A 125 -10.35 18.04 13.89
CA SER A 125 -10.95 18.15 12.57
C SER A 125 -9.90 18.34 11.45
N CYS A 126 -10.35 18.22 10.20
CA CYS A 126 -9.51 18.46 9.03
C CYS A 126 -9.30 19.97 8.77
N PRO A 127 -8.06 20.49 8.70
CA PRO A 127 -7.79 21.93 8.52
C PRO A 127 -8.18 22.49 7.13
N LYS A 128 -8.75 21.66 6.24
CA LYS A 128 -9.19 22.05 4.89
C LYS A 128 -10.72 22.03 4.70
N CYS A 129 -11.45 21.18 5.42
CA CYS A 129 -12.90 21.01 5.25
C CYS A 129 -13.66 20.80 6.56
N ASP A 130 -13.01 21.00 7.70
CA ASP A 130 -13.52 20.90 9.07
C ASP A 130 -14.23 19.59 9.44
N SER A 131 -13.96 18.51 8.68
CA SER A 131 -14.53 17.19 8.96
C SER A 131 -13.73 16.46 10.03
N GLU A 132 -14.43 15.92 11.03
CA GLU A 132 -13.92 15.04 12.09
C GLU A 132 -13.45 13.66 11.56
N GLU A 133 -13.79 13.31 10.32
CA GLU A 133 -13.40 12.06 9.66
C GLU A 133 -11.92 12.07 9.25
N ILE A 134 -11.04 11.95 10.24
CA ILE A 134 -9.59 11.95 10.10
C ILE A 134 -8.96 10.63 10.56
N TYR A 135 -7.83 10.25 9.96
CA TYR A 135 -7.12 9.03 10.31
C TYR A 135 -5.59 9.21 10.28
N VAL A 136 -4.90 8.44 11.12
CA VAL A 136 -3.44 8.50 11.24
C VAL A 136 -2.78 7.87 10.00
N LEU A 137 -2.12 8.71 9.21
CA LEU A 137 -1.16 8.28 8.20
C LEU A 137 0.15 7.87 8.90
N LYS A 138 0.24 6.61 9.34
CA LYS A 138 1.54 6.02 9.70
C LYS A 138 2.29 5.56 8.46
N ARG A 139 3.42 6.19 8.20
CA ARG A 139 4.42 5.77 7.24
C ARG A 139 5.86 6.01 7.81
N GLU A 140 6.85 5.11 7.64
CA GLU A 140 8.19 5.12 8.32
C GLU A 140 9.38 5.44 7.39
N GLY A 141 10.17 6.51 7.62
CA GLY A 141 11.36 6.90 6.82
C GLY A 141 11.99 5.88 5.86
#